data_AF-A0A6J6YM94-F1
#
_entry.id   AF-A0A6J6YM94-F1
#
_cell.length_a   1.000
_cell.length_b   1.000
_cell.length_c   1.000
_cell.angle_alpha   90.00
_cell.angle_beta   90.00
_cell.angle_gamma   90.00
#
_symmetry.space_group_name_H-M   'P 1'
#
loop_
_entity.id
_entity.type
_entity.pdbx_description
1 polymer ?
#
loop_
_entity_poly.entity_id
_entity_poly.type
_entity_poly.pdbx_seq_one_letter_code
_entity_poly.pdbx_strand_id
1 'polypeptide(L)'
;MQLICVGAAALVLVGCANGAPDAANTSEIAAPTLEPETTPSPNFIQADAEAAYRQALLASQASSAESGLTELWFDIDGTLVQIAVQDPKSKVFASEDVTNDSVYEIDESSMMPARSLAELDGLISGGVDQGSVISNAPGVFVITNTIDLSVYVTTYTLDSQGRIAKSVMVSDDEPIGEINFSYSITKEGKATLATLSDAS
;
A
#
# COMPACT_ATOMS: atom_id res chain seq x y z
N MET A 1 2.03 -13.01 -9.24
CA MET A 1 2.54 -13.24 -10.61
C MET A 1 4.01 -12.87 -10.63
N GLN A 2 4.90 -13.86 -10.82
CA GLN A 2 6.36 -13.72 -10.85
C GLN A 2 6.84 -12.93 -12.08
N LEU A 3 7.94 -12.19 -11.94
CA LEU A 3 9.05 -12.34 -12.89
C LEU A 3 10.41 -12.02 -12.25
N ILE A 4 11.27 -13.03 -12.31
CA ILE A 4 12.69 -13.04 -11.98
C ILE A 4 13.45 -12.65 -13.25
N CYS A 5 14.52 -11.84 -13.15
CA CYS A 5 15.60 -11.87 -14.14
C CYS A 5 16.96 -11.98 -13.45
N VAL A 6 17.50 -13.20 -13.49
CA VAL A 6 18.92 -13.54 -13.31
C VAL A 6 19.62 -13.33 -14.65
N GLY A 7 20.83 -12.76 -14.66
CA GLY A 7 21.66 -12.73 -15.86
C GLY A 7 23.06 -12.18 -15.59
N ALA A 8 24.00 -13.09 -15.34
CA ALA A 8 25.38 -12.82 -14.97
C ALA A 8 26.34 -12.67 -16.17
N ALA A 9 27.48 -12.03 -15.87
CA ALA A 9 28.84 -12.37 -16.29
C ALA A 9 29.37 -11.99 -17.69
N ALA A 10 30.38 -11.09 -17.64
CA ALA A 10 31.76 -11.25 -18.12
C ALA A 10 32.05 -11.59 -19.60
N LEU A 11 32.60 -10.57 -20.28
CA LEU A 11 33.90 -10.50 -20.99
C LEU A 11 34.59 -11.83 -21.40
N VAL A 12 35.13 -11.90 -22.65
CA VAL A 12 36.55 -12.25 -23.01
C VAL A 12 36.79 -12.69 -24.51
N LEU A 13 37.79 -12.02 -25.16
CA LEU A 13 38.79 -12.41 -26.23
C LEU A 13 38.33 -12.71 -27.71
N VAL A 14 39.09 -12.55 -28.83
CA VAL A 14 40.45 -12.05 -29.25
C VAL A 14 40.58 -12.01 -30.80
N GLY A 15 41.44 -11.12 -31.35
CA GLY A 15 42.37 -11.37 -32.50
C GLY A 15 41.98 -10.83 -33.90
N CYS A 16 42.53 -9.72 -34.44
CA CYS A 16 43.87 -9.41 -35.02
C CYS A 16 43.99 -9.58 -36.56
N ALA A 17 44.15 -8.48 -37.33
CA ALA A 17 45.06 -8.37 -38.50
C ALA A 17 45.18 -6.91 -39.02
N ASN A 18 46.38 -6.57 -39.52
CA ASN A 18 46.97 -5.24 -39.76
C ASN A 18 46.57 -4.51 -41.06
N GLY A 19 46.67 -3.17 -41.07
CA GLY A 19 46.90 -2.34 -42.26
C GLY A 19 46.30 -0.92 -42.21
N ALA A 20 47.09 0.11 -41.89
CA ALA A 20 46.71 1.53 -41.79
C ALA A 20 46.76 2.26 -43.16
N PRO A 21 46.41 3.57 -43.28
CA PRO A 21 45.40 4.36 -42.55
C PRO A 21 44.41 5.01 -43.54
N ASP A 22 43.13 5.07 -43.20
CA ASP A 22 42.26 6.14 -43.70
C ASP A 22 41.68 6.84 -42.48
N ALA A 23 42.07 8.10 -42.30
CA ALA A 23 41.58 8.98 -41.25
C ALA A 23 40.12 9.37 -41.56
N ALA A 24 39.21 8.42 -41.36
CA ALA A 24 37.82 8.72 -41.17
C ALA A 24 37.69 9.36 -39.78
N ASN A 25 37.39 10.65 -39.79
CA ASN A 25 37.11 11.45 -38.60
C ASN A 25 35.79 10.94 -37.99
N THR A 26 35.82 9.82 -37.27
CA THR A 26 34.68 9.32 -36.51
C THR A 26 34.55 10.22 -35.30
N SER A 27 33.66 11.20 -35.38
CA SER A 27 33.10 11.80 -34.18
C SER A 27 32.48 10.67 -33.37
N GLU A 28 33.13 10.29 -32.26
CA GLU A 28 32.50 9.47 -31.24
C GLU A 28 31.34 10.29 -30.69
N ILE A 29 30.15 10.09 -31.26
CA ILE A 29 28.93 10.53 -30.63
C ILE A 29 28.77 9.62 -29.41
N ALA A 30 29.20 10.13 -28.26
CA ALA A 30 28.87 9.52 -26.98
C ALA A 30 27.35 9.29 -26.96
N ALA A 31 26.93 8.04 -26.73
CA ALA A 31 25.53 7.75 -26.49
C ALA A 31 25.07 8.66 -25.35
N PRO A 32 23.92 9.35 -25.48
CA PRO A 32 23.42 10.18 -24.40
C PRO A 32 23.23 9.29 -23.18
N THR A 33 23.97 9.56 -22.12
CA THR A 33 23.65 9.06 -20.80
C THR A 33 22.33 9.74 -20.44
N LEU A 34 21.21 9.04 -20.63
CA LEU A 34 19.95 9.45 -20.03
C LEU A 34 20.13 9.32 -18.53
N GLU A 35 20.52 10.42 -17.88
CA GLU A 35 20.23 10.57 -16.46
C GLU A 35 18.72 10.35 -16.31
N PRO A 36 18.26 9.51 -15.36
CA PRO A 36 16.84 9.38 -15.12
C PRO A 36 16.30 10.77 -14.81
N GLU A 37 15.46 11.30 -15.70
CA GLU A 37 14.68 12.49 -15.39
C GLU A 37 13.87 12.13 -14.15
N THR A 38 14.22 12.73 -13.03
CA THR A 38 13.34 12.82 -11.88
C THR A 38 12.23 13.77 -12.28
N THR A 39 11.28 13.29 -13.08
CA THR A 39 10.03 14.01 -13.26
C THR A 39 9.43 14.15 -11.87
N PRO A 40 9.31 15.37 -11.32
CA PRO A 40 8.71 15.53 -10.01
C PRO A 40 7.31 14.91 -10.07
N SER A 41 7.04 14.03 -9.11
CA SER A 41 5.78 13.30 -9.07
C SER A 41 4.60 14.29 -9.05
N PRO A 42 3.50 13.98 -9.76
CA PRO A 42 2.28 14.80 -9.75
C PRO A 42 1.57 14.80 -8.38
N ASN A 43 2.16 14.20 -7.34
CA ASN A 43 1.54 14.06 -6.03
C ASN A 43 1.34 15.41 -5.31
N PHE A 44 0.15 15.59 -4.75
CA PHE A 44 -0.16 16.73 -3.91
C PHE A 44 -0.19 16.31 -2.43
N ILE A 45 0.89 16.58 -1.71
CA ILE A 45 1.04 16.20 -0.30
C ILE A 45 1.05 17.45 0.56
N GLN A 46 -0.02 17.67 1.33
CA GLN A 46 -0.02 18.70 2.36
C GLN A 46 0.85 18.21 3.53
N ALA A 47 1.98 18.86 3.77
CA ALA A 47 2.97 18.43 4.76
C ALA A 47 2.38 18.20 6.16
N ASP A 48 1.54 19.10 6.66
CA ASP A 48 0.90 18.94 7.97
C ASP A 48 -0.10 17.78 7.99
N ALA A 49 -0.79 17.52 6.87
CA ALA A 49 -1.71 16.40 6.76
C ALA A 49 -0.96 15.07 6.69
N GLU A 50 0.14 15.00 5.93
CA GLU A 50 1.02 13.83 5.89
C GLU A 50 1.57 13.49 7.27
N ALA A 51 2.16 14.46 7.96
CA ALA A 51 2.73 14.24 9.27
C ALA A 51 1.67 13.74 10.26
N ALA A 52 0.48 14.36 10.28
CA ALA A 52 -0.60 13.95 11.16
C ALA A 52 -1.19 12.57 10.79
N TYR A 53 -1.35 12.28 9.49
CA TYR A 53 -1.81 10.98 9.01
C TYR A 53 -0.82 9.87 9.36
N ARG A 54 0.49 10.10 9.14
CA ARG A 54 1.54 9.18 9.55
C ARG A 54 1.53 8.91 11.05
N GLN A 55 1.38 9.94 11.88
CA GLN A 55 1.26 9.76 13.32
C GLN A 55 0.03 8.91 13.69
N ALA A 56 -1.10 9.11 13.01
CA ALA A 56 -2.28 8.29 13.22
C ALA A 56 -2.04 6.82 12.84
N LEU A 57 -1.38 6.56 11.71
CA LEU A 57 -1.01 5.20 11.29
C LEU A 57 -0.06 4.53 12.28
N LEU A 58 0.92 5.26 12.81
CA LEU A 58 1.85 4.74 13.83
C LEU A 58 1.13 4.45 15.17
N ALA A 59 0.23 5.33 15.62
CA ALA A 59 -0.58 5.11 16.81
C ALA A 59 -1.51 3.90 16.66
N SER A 60 -2.06 3.73 15.45
CA SER A 60 -2.83 2.56 15.04
C SER A 60 -1.99 1.29 15.13
N GLN A 61 -0.74 1.33 14.64
CA GLN A 61 0.15 0.16 14.57
C GLN A 61 0.56 -0.29 15.95
N ALA A 62 0.90 0.66 16.82
CA ALA A 62 1.22 0.38 18.22
C ALA A 62 0.02 -0.28 18.93
N SER A 63 -1.19 0.25 18.72
CA SER A 63 -2.41 -0.29 19.33
C SER A 63 -2.77 -1.68 18.81
N SER A 64 -2.60 -1.93 17.50
CA SER A 64 -2.88 -3.23 16.91
C SER A 64 -1.91 -4.31 17.40
N ALA A 65 -0.64 -3.96 17.55
CA ALA A 65 0.38 -4.86 18.09
C ALA A 65 0.15 -5.24 19.56
N GLU A 66 -0.47 -4.35 20.35
CA GLU A 66 -0.76 -4.55 21.77
C GLU A 66 -2.10 -5.29 22.00
N SER A 67 -3.17 -4.81 21.37
CA SER A 67 -4.55 -5.21 21.68
C SER A 67 -5.22 -6.03 20.59
N GLY A 68 -4.59 -6.12 19.41
CA GLY A 68 -5.15 -6.69 18.21
C GLY A 68 -5.89 -5.67 17.37
N LEU A 69 -6.29 -6.10 16.18
CA LEU A 69 -7.09 -5.31 15.26
C LEU A 69 -8.18 -6.19 14.67
N THR A 70 -9.38 -5.64 14.52
CA THR A 70 -10.37 -6.15 13.57
C THR A 70 -10.78 -5.03 12.64
N GLU A 71 -10.74 -5.32 11.34
CA GLU A 71 -11.28 -4.50 10.27
C GLU A 71 -12.58 -5.15 9.81
N LEU A 72 -13.66 -4.38 9.79
CA LEU A 72 -14.96 -4.81 9.29
C LEU A 72 -15.27 -4.02 8.03
N TRP A 73 -15.31 -4.70 6.90
CA TRP A 73 -15.50 -4.12 5.58
C TRP A 73 -16.97 -4.27 5.16
N PHE A 74 -17.60 -3.15 4.87
CA PHE A 74 -19.00 -3.08 4.47
C PHE A 74 -19.12 -2.60 3.03
N ASP A 75 -20.05 -3.21 2.28
CA ASP A 75 -20.47 -2.69 0.98
C ASP A 75 -21.31 -1.42 1.11
N ILE A 76 -21.77 -0.89 -0.03
CA ILE A 76 -22.57 0.34 -0.10
C ILE A 76 -23.93 0.24 0.60
N ASP A 77 -24.46 -0.98 0.76
CA ASP A 77 -25.74 -1.25 1.42
C ASP A 77 -25.57 -1.46 2.93
N GLY A 78 -24.33 -1.42 3.43
CA GLY A 78 -23.99 -1.65 4.83
C GLY A 78 -23.93 -3.14 5.21
N THR A 79 -23.83 -4.02 4.22
CA THR A 79 -23.64 -5.46 4.44
C THR A 79 -22.16 -5.73 4.70
N LEU A 80 -21.86 -6.49 5.77
CA LEU A 80 -20.50 -6.94 6.05
C LEU A 80 -20.08 -7.95 4.98
N VAL A 81 -19.01 -7.65 4.25
CA VAL A 81 -18.53 -8.48 3.12
C VAL A 81 -17.14 -9.08 3.38
N GLN A 82 -16.33 -8.44 4.22
CA GLN A 82 -15.01 -8.94 4.57
C GLN A 82 -14.64 -8.60 6.01
N ILE A 83 -13.90 -9.49 6.64
CA ILE A 83 -13.29 -9.27 7.96
C ILE A 83 -11.79 -9.46 7.81
N ALA A 84 -10.98 -8.57 8.36
CA ALA A 84 -9.55 -8.83 8.58
C ALA A 84 -9.25 -8.73 10.08
N VAL A 85 -8.41 -9.63 10.59
CA VAL A 85 -8.11 -9.70 12.01
C VAL A 85 -6.63 -9.97 12.26
N GLN A 86 -6.06 -9.22 13.20
CA GLN A 86 -4.73 -9.44 13.75
C GLN A 86 -4.87 -9.93 15.19
N ASP A 87 -4.38 -11.15 15.46
CA ASP A 87 -4.21 -11.62 16.83
C ASP A 87 -2.84 -11.20 17.36
N PRO A 88 -2.77 -10.31 18.36
CA PRO A 88 -1.50 -9.82 18.88
C PRO A 88 -0.73 -10.90 19.65
N LYS A 89 -1.38 -11.99 20.07
CA LYS A 89 -0.77 -13.06 20.86
C LYS A 89 -0.10 -14.11 19.97
N SER A 90 -0.85 -14.65 19.01
CA SER A 90 -0.32 -15.66 18.08
C SER A 90 0.46 -15.03 16.92
N LYS A 91 0.29 -13.72 16.67
CA LYS A 91 0.79 -13.01 15.48
C LYS A 91 0.22 -13.55 14.18
N VAL A 92 -0.94 -14.19 14.25
CA VAL A 92 -1.71 -14.61 13.08
C VAL A 92 -2.50 -13.41 12.55
N PHE A 93 -2.51 -13.31 11.22
CA PHE A 93 -3.32 -12.35 10.48
C PHE A 93 -4.23 -13.15 9.56
N ALA A 94 -5.54 -12.91 9.65
CA ALA A 94 -6.51 -13.66 8.88
C ALA A 94 -7.46 -12.72 8.15
N SER A 95 -7.93 -13.16 6.99
CA SER A 95 -9.02 -12.53 6.26
C SER A 95 -10.13 -13.55 6.05
N GLU A 96 -11.36 -13.08 6.17
CA GLU A 96 -12.58 -13.80 5.81
C GLU A 96 -13.29 -13.05 4.71
N ASP A 97 -13.52 -13.72 3.59
CA ASP A 97 -14.56 -13.32 2.64
C ASP A 97 -15.88 -13.88 3.15
N VAL A 98 -16.69 -13.01 3.75
CA VAL A 98 -17.96 -13.36 4.39
C VAL A 98 -18.98 -13.82 3.34
N THR A 99 -18.85 -13.35 2.10
CA THR A 99 -19.77 -13.69 1.01
C THR A 99 -19.52 -15.10 0.50
N ASN A 100 -18.25 -15.52 0.46
CA ASN A 100 -17.82 -16.82 -0.05
C ASN A 100 -17.52 -17.85 1.05
N ASP A 101 -17.74 -17.51 2.33
CA ASP A 101 -17.47 -18.35 3.50
C ASP A 101 -16.05 -18.95 3.47
N SER A 102 -15.07 -18.09 3.16
CA SER A 102 -13.68 -18.51 2.97
C SER A 102 -12.76 -17.73 3.88
N VAL A 103 -11.91 -18.45 4.61
CA VAL A 103 -10.95 -17.89 5.56
C VAL A 103 -9.55 -18.33 5.18
N TYR A 104 -8.61 -17.38 5.20
CA TYR A 104 -7.22 -17.64 4.89
C TYR A 104 -6.30 -16.73 5.71
N GLU A 105 -5.09 -17.22 5.95
CA GLU A 105 -4.02 -16.41 6.53
C GLU A 105 -3.52 -15.39 5.51
N ILE A 106 -3.27 -14.17 5.96
CA ILE A 106 -2.72 -13.07 5.16
C ILE A 106 -1.41 -12.60 5.78
N ASP A 107 -0.64 -11.82 5.04
CA ASP A 107 0.55 -11.15 5.58
C ASP A 107 0.16 -9.87 6.32
N GLU A 108 0.94 -9.46 7.33
CA GLU A 108 0.75 -8.19 8.05
C GLU A 108 0.65 -6.99 7.09
N SER A 109 1.46 -6.96 6.03
CA SER A 109 1.47 -5.89 5.04
C SER A 109 0.21 -5.82 4.18
N SER A 110 -0.68 -6.82 4.25
CA SER A 110 -1.95 -6.83 3.51
C SER A 110 -3.07 -6.08 4.24
N MET A 111 -2.86 -5.70 5.51
CA MET A 111 -3.87 -5.04 6.33
C MET A 111 -3.41 -3.68 6.88
N MET A 112 -4.35 -2.91 7.42
CA MET A 112 -4.03 -1.69 8.14
C MET A 112 -3.33 -1.99 9.47
N PRO A 113 -2.49 -1.07 9.95
CA PRO A 113 -2.04 0.14 9.27
C PRO A 113 -0.79 -0.08 8.40
N ALA A 114 -0.20 -1.28 8.41
CA ALA A 114 1.05 -1.57 7.71
C ALA A 114 0.96 -1.28 6.20
N ARG A 115 -0.15 -1.71 5.57
CA ARG A 115 -0.43 -1.42 4.17
C ARG A 115 -0.41 0.07 3.86
N SER A 116 -1.18 0.88 4.60
CA SER A 116 -1.26 2.31 4.29
C SER A 116 -0.05 3.12 4.72
N LEU A 117 0.79 2.63 5.64
CA LEU A 117 2.13 3.18 5.84
C LEU A 117 2.98 3.00 4.59
N ALA A 118 2.99 1.81 4.01
CA ALA A 118 3.72 1.53 2.77
C ALA A 118 3.19 2.36 1.58
N GLU A 119 1.86 2.49 1.45
CA GLU A 119 1.25 3.34 0.42
C GLU A 119 1.64 4.82 0.61
N LEU A 120 1.64 5.32 1.85
CA LEU A 120 2.07 6.69 2.15
C LEU A 120 3.55 6.91 1.81
N ASP A 121 4.42 5.96 2.16
CA ASP A 121 5.85 6.00 1.84
C ASP A 121 6.09 6.01 0.34
N GLY A 122 5.37 5.15 -0.41
CA GLY A 122 5.41 5.10 -1.87
C GLY A 122 5.02 6.44 -2.50
N LEU A 123 3.90 7.01 -2.04
CA LEU A 123 3.40 8.30 -2.51
C LEU A 123 4.38 9.45 -2.25
N ILE A 124 5.03 9.48 -1.08
CA ILE A 124 6.03 10.50 -0.73
C ILE A 124 7.31 10.35 -1.55
N SER A 125 7.73 9.11 -1.83
CA SER A 125 8.94 8.83 -2.61
C SER A 125 8.86 9.34 -4.05
N GLY A 126 7.64 9.63 -4.54
CA GLY A 126 7.41 10.27 -5.83
C GLY A 126 7.73 9.38 -7.03
N GLY A 127 7.53 8.06 -6.89
CA GLY A 127 7.67 7.10 -7.98
C GLY A 127 6.54 7.19 -9.02
N VAL A 128 6.10 6.05 -9.54
CA VAL A 128 4.97 5.98 -10.50
C VAL A 128 3.61 6.26 -9.85
N ASP A 129 3.57 6.31 -8.51
CA ASP A 129 2.36 6.53 -7.74
C ASP A 129 1.85 7.96 -7.92
N GLN A 130 0.56 8.08 -8.25
CA GLN A 130 -0.14 9.35 -8.38
C GLN A 130 -1.23 9.44 -7.32
N GLY A 131 -1.29 10.56 -6.61
CA GLY A 131 -2.23 10.70 -5.51
C GLY A 131 -2.08 12.00 -4.71
N SER A 132 -2.82 12.05 -3.60
CA SER A 132 -2.77 13.20 -2.70
C SER A 132 -3.01 12.79 -1.26
N VAL A 133 -2.49 13.61 -0.34
CA VAL A 133 -2.75 13.53 1.10
C VAL A 133 -3.17 14.92 1.54
N ILE A 134 -4.44 15.07 1.89
CA ILE A 134 -5.01 16.34 2.33
C ILE A 134 -5.77 16.17 3.64
N SER A 135 -5.89 17.23 4.42
CA SER A 135 -6.75 17.27 5.59
C SER A 135 -7.62 18.51 5.55
N ASN A 136 -8.94 18.29 5.53
CA ASN A 136 -9.93 19.36 5.48
C ASN A 136 -10.51 19.69 6.87
N ALA A 137 -10.25 18.85 7.87
CA ALA A 137 -10.66 19.02 9.25
C ALA A 137 -9.75 18.21 10.19
N PRO A 138 -9.56 18.65 11.45
CA PRO A 138 -8.79 17.88 12.43
C PRO A 138 -9.29 16.44 12.55
N GLY A 139 -8.37 15.48 12.45
CA GLY A 139 -8.69 14.05 12.54
C GLY A 139 -9.40 13.46 11.32
N VAL A 140 -9.45 14.20 10.21
CA VAL A 140 -9.98 13.73 8.93
C VAL A 140 -8.91 13.88 7.85
N PHE A 141 -8.62 12.78 7.15
CA PHE A 141 -7.64 12.73 6.06
C PHE A 141 -8.31 12.21 4.81
N VAL A 142 -8.07 12.86 3.68
CA VAL A 142 -8.52 12.40 2.38
C VAL A 142 -7.29 12.01 1.58
N ILE A 143 -7.21 10.73 1.25
CA ILE A 143 -6.12 10.14 0.48
C ILE A 143 -6.67 9.81 -0.90
N THR A 144 -6.04 10.32 -1.94
CA THR A 144 -6.37 9.94 -3.32
C THR A 144 -5.25 9.06 -3.86
N ASN A 145 -5.61 7.98 -4.54
CA ASN A 145 -4.68 7.14 -5.30
C ASN A 145 -5.25 6.90 -6.70
N THR A 146 -4.42 7.02 -7.74
CA THR A 146 -4.80 6.66 -9.10
C THR A 146 -4.16 5.34 -9.48
N ILE A 147 -4.98 4.33 -9.75
CA ILE A 147 -4.54 2.97 -10.12
C ILE A 147 -5.25 2.60 -11.42
N ASP A 148 -4.48 2.22 -12.45
CA ASP A 148 -5.02 1.82 -13.76
C ASP A 148 -6.07 2.80 -14.33
N LEU A 149 -5.80 4.11 -14.20
CA LEU A 149 -6.66 5.24 -14.58
C LEU A 149 -7.91 5.46 -13.70
N SER A 150 -8.21 4.57 -12.76
CA SER A 150 -9.28 4.74 -11.78
C SER A 150 -8.79 5.57 -10.60
N VAL A 151 -9.61 6.51 -10.14
CA VAL A 151 -9.30 7.38 -8.99
C VAL A 151 -10.01 6.85 -7.76
N TYR A 152 -9.22 6.41 -6.78
CA TYR A 152 -9.70 5.98 -5.48
C TYR A 152 -9.51 7.10 -4.47
N VAL A 153 -10.60 7.50 -3.80
CA VAL A 153 -10.58 8.48 -2.72
C VAL A 153 -10.99 7.78 -1.44
N THR A 154 -10.06 7.72 -0.48
CA THR A 154 -10.31 7.17 0.86
C THR A 154 -10.31 8.29 1.88
N THR A 155 -11.43 8.45 2.57
CA THR A 155 -11.55 9.38 3.70
C THR A 155 -11.38 8.62 5.01
N TYR A 156 -10.30 8.89 5.73
CA TYR A 156 -10.04 8.35 7.06
C TYR A 156 -10.50 9.30 8.16
N THR A 157 -11.08 8.75 9.22
CA THR A 157 -11.47 9.48 10.43
C THR A 157 -10.81 8.87 11.66
N LEU A 158 -10.32 9.72 12.57
CA LEU A 158 -9.69 9.28 13.80
C LEU A 158 -10.67 9.07 14.95
N ASP A 159 -10.31 8.18 15.89
CA ASP A 159 -10.91 8.12 17.21
C ASP A 159 -10.31 9.16 18.17
N SER A 160 -10.83 9.20 19.40
CA SER A 160 -10.34 10.09 20.46
C SER A 160 -8.93 9.79 20.94
N GLN A 161 -8.35 8.65 20.55
CA GLN A 161 -6.97 8.26 20.86
C GLN A 161 -6.01 8.59 19.70
N GLY A 162 -6.51 9.20 18.63
CA GLY A 162 -5.71 9.59 17.46
C GLY A 162 -5.40 8.43 16.53
N ARG A 163 -6.17 7.35 16.55
CA ARG A 163 -5.99 6.16 15.69
C ARG A 163 -7.04 6.14 14.59
N ILE A 164 -6.78 5.44 13.49
CA ILE A 164 -7.74 5.30 12.40
C ILE A 164 -8.95 4.50 12.91
N ALA A 165 -10.14 5.11 12.92
CA ALA A 165 -11.35 4.48 13.42
C ALA A 165 -12.27 4.00 12.29
N LYS A 166 -12.29 4.76 11.19
CA LYS A 166 -13.13 4.50 10.02
C LYS A 166 -12.46 4.96 8.75
N SER A 167 -12.71 4.25 7.65
CA SER A 167 -12.48 4.73 6.29
C SER A 167 -13.75 4.64 5.46
N VAL A 168 -13.94 5.58 4.53
CA VAL A 168 -14.98 5.55 3.50
C VAL A 168 -14.29 5.68 2.15
N MET A 169 -14.65 4.81 1.21
CA MET A 169 -13.97 4.70 -0.08
C MET A 169 -14.93 5.02 -1.22
N VAL A 170 -14.43 5.78 -2.17
CA VAL A 170 -15.09 6.15 -3.42
C VAL A 170 -14.13 5.82 -4.56
N SER A 171 -14.62 5.24 -5.65
CA SER A 171 -13.88 5.05 -6.91
C SER A 171 -14.60 5.80 -8.02
N ASP A 172 -13.90 6.68 -8.73
CA ASP A 172 -14.46 7.45 -9.86
C ASP A 172 -15.84 8.07 -9.54
N ASP A 173 -15.93 8.71 -8.37
CA ASP A 173 -17.14 9.33 -7.79
C ASP A 173 -18.27 8.36 -7.37
N GLU A 174 -18.06 7.05 -7.47
CA GLU A 174 -18.99 6.02 -7.00
C GLU A 174 -18.56 5.48 -5.62
N PRO A 175 -19.42 5.52 -4.59
CA PRO A 175 -19.13 4.86 -3.31
C PRO A 175 -18.89 3.37 -3.52
N ILE A 176 -17.85 2.82 -2.89
CA ILE A 176 -17.52 1.39 -2.98
C ILE A 176 -17.55 0.66 -1.64
N GLY A 177 -17.59 1.40 -0.53
CA GLY A 177 -17.77 0.80 0.79
C GLY A 177 -17.10 1.60 1.91
N GLU A 178 -17.13 1.01 3.10
CA GLU A 178 -16.49 1.56 4.29
C GLU A 178 -15.81 0.47 5.12
N ILE A 179 -14.81 0.86 5.91
CA ILE A 179 -14.14 -0.03 6.84
C ILE A 179 -14.23 0.57 8.23
N ASN A 180 -14.66 -0.23 9.20
CA ASN A 180 -14.62 0.12 10.62
C ASN A 180 -13.47 -0.61 11.30
N PHE A 181 -12.63 0.14 12.01
CA PHE A 181 -11.42 -0.37 12.67
C PHE A 181 -11.64 -0.45 14.17
N SER A 182 -11.39 -1.63 14.74
CA SER A 182 -11.45 -1.89 16.18
C SER A 182 -10.11 -2.38 16.68
N TYR A 183 -9.46 -1.63 17.58
CA TYR A 183 -8.19 -2.03 18.20
C TYR A 183 -8.40 -3.02 19.35
N SER A 184 -9.04 -4.13 19.01
CA SER A 184 -9.33 -5.29 19.82
C SER A 184 -9.85 -6.41 18.91
N ILE A 185 -9.70 -7.67 19.33
CA ILE A 185 -10.37 -8.78 18.61
C ILE A 185 -11.87 -8.77 18.95
N THR A 186 -12.69 -8.40 17.97
CA THR A 186 -14.17 -8.38 18.07
C THR A 186 -14.77 -9.80 18.07
N LYS A 187 -16.10 -9.92 18.11
CA LYS A 187 -16.75 -11.25 17.99
C LYS A 187 -16.56 -11.83 16.59
N GLU A 188 -16.60 -10.98 15.57
CA GLU A 188 -16.36 -11.32 14.17
C GLU A 188 -14.93 -11.81 13.99
N GLY A 189 -13.92 -11.03 14.43
CA GLY A 189 -12.52 -11.44 14.33
C GLY A 189 -12.21 -12.73 15.10
N LYS A 190 -12.87 -13.00 16.22
CA LYS A 190 -12.75 -14.28 16.94
C LYS A 190 -13.30 -15.45 16.13
N ALA A 191 -14.43 -15.26 15.44
CA ALA A 191 -15.04 -16.30 14.61
C ALA A 191 -14.13 -16.62 13.40
N THR A 192 -13.56 -15.60 12.76
CA THR A 192 -12.58 -15.77 11.68
C THR A 192 -11.37 -16.58 12.15
N LEU A 193 -10.74 -16.22 13.27
CA LEU A 193 -9.58 -16.95 13.80
C LEU A 193 -9.90 -18.40 14.18
N ALA A 194 -11.09 -18.67 14.71
CA ALA A 194 -11.54 -20.02 15.03
C ALA A 194 -11.68 -20.87 13.75
N THR A 195 -12.32 -20.31 12.72
CA THR A 195 -12.51 -20.97 11.41
C THR A 195 -11.17 -21.27 10.73
N LEU A 196 -10.21 -20.34 10.77
CA LEU A 196 -8.87 -20.57 10.25
C LEU A 196 -8.18 -21.75 10.95
N SER A 197 -8.31 -21.82 12.27
CA SER A 197 -7.68 -22.88 13.08
C SER A 197 -8.30 -24.26 12.79
N ASP A 198 -9.61 -24.33 12.57
CA ASP A 198 -10.30 -25.56 12.22
C ASP A 198 -9.97 -26.07 10.80
N ALA A 199 -9.51 -25.16 9.92
CA ALA A 199 -9.10 -25.49 8.55
C ALA A 199 -7.63 -25.99 8.44
N SER A 200 -6.85 -25.90 9.53
CA SER A 200 -5.41 -26.22 9.56
C SER A 200 -5.05 -27.63 10.06
#